data_AF-A0AAV0QRS0-F1
#
_entry.id   AF-A0AAV0QRS0-F1
#
_cell.length_a   1.000
_cell.length_b   1.000
_cell.length_c   1.000
_cell.angle_alpha   90.00
_cell.angle_beta   90.00
_cell.angle_gamma   90.00
#
_symmetry.space_group_name_H-M   'P 1'
#
loop_
_entity.id
_entity.type
_entity.pdbx_description
1 polymer ?
#
loop_
_entity_poly.entity_id
_entity_poly.type
_entity_poly.pdbx_seq_one_letter_code
_entity_poly.pdbx_strand_id
1 'polypeptide(L)'
;SSVWLVGRATASASGAWVGSFRSPVSRTSPSRESTSHFTETTNGLRIKTWARRSLGFVRNVLFHHVVFDGVKNPILIDQNYCPGRRNCPRQASGIKVSDIRYKSIGGTSQSKVAVRFECSKANPCAGITMHDVKLTYVGGGRGEEAMATCANARGTSSGFVTPVVRYS
;
A
#
# COMPACT_ATOMS: atom_id res chain seq x y z
N SER A 1 7.12 7.02 -19.95
CA SER A 1 7.69 5.65 -19.95
C SER A 1 7.20 4.92 -18.70
N SER A 2 6.43 3.85 -18.87
CA SER A 2 5.52 3.32 -17.85
C SER A 2 6.01 1.98 -17.28
N VAL A 3 6.44 2.03 -16.02
CA VAL A 3 6.40 1.04 -14.92
C VAL A 3 6.23 -0.45 -15.27
N TRP A 4 7.27 -1.25 -14.95
CA TRP A 4 7.10 -2.67 -14.62
C TRP A 4 6.44 -2.78 -13.24
N LEU A 5 5.21 -3.29 -13.22
CA LEU A 5 4.51 -3.67 -12.00
C LEU A 5 5.14 -4.96 -11.45
N VAL A 6 5.69 -4.93 -10.24
CA VAL A 6 5.91 -6.18 -9.47
C VAL A 6 4.57 -6.55 -8.83
N GLY A 7 3.65 -6.99 -9.69
CA GLY A 7 2.28 -7.34 -9.34
C GLY A 7 1.30 -7.38 -10.51
N ARG A 8 0.53 -8.47 -10.64
CA ARG A 8 -0.69 -8.45 -11.47
C ARG A 8 -1.73 -7.60 -10.77
N ALA A 9 -2.35 -6.65 -11.45
CA ALA A 9 -3.41 -5.82 -10.91
C ALA A 9 -4.52 -5.68 -11.96
N THR A 10 -5.77 -5.82 -11.54
CA THR A 10 -6.94 -5.52 -12.40
C THR A 10 -7.66 -4.29 -11.83
N ALA A 11 -7.76 -3.23 -12.63
CA ALA A 11 -8.50 -2.03 -12.29
C ALA A 11 -9.33 -1.59 -13.50
N SER A 12 -10.63 -1.31 -13.31
CA SER A 12 -11.57 -1.09 -14.42
C SER A 12 -12.25 0.29 -14.43
N ALA A 13 -11.71 1.32 -13.79
CA ALA A 13 -12.42 2.59 -13.65
C ALA A 13 -11.58 3.87 -13.65
N SER A 14 -12.18 4.93 -14.23
CA SER A 14 -11.74 6.33 -14.20
C SER A 14 -11.76 6.89 -12.78
N GLY A 15 -10.73 6.57 -12.01
CA GLY A 15 -10.69 6.99 -10.61
C GLY A 15 -9.89 6.11 -9.66
N ALA A 16 -9.37 4.99 -10.14
CA ALA A 16 -8.54 4.07 -9.37
C ALA A 16 -7.12 4.08 -9.92
N TRP A 17 -6.13 4.27 -9.05
CA TRP A 17 -4.71 4.15 -9.41
C TRP A 17 -4.00 3.23 -8.43
N VAL A 18 -3.24 2.30 -8.99
CA VAL A 18 -2.18 1.59 -8.30
C VAL A 18 -0.88 2.31 -8.70
N GLY A 19 -0.26 3.05 -7.78
CA GLY A 19 0.90 3.93 -8.05
C GLY A 19 0.89 5.27 -7.26
N SER A 20 1.90 6.14 -7.35
CA SER A 20 3.03 6.23 -8.29
C SER A 20 4.29 5.66 -7.66
N PHE A 21 4.98 4.77 -8.36
CA PHE A 21 6.25 4.21 -7.93
C PHE A 21 7.37 5.04 -8.57
N ARG A 22 8.31 5.57 -7.77
CA ARG A 22 9.62 5.93 -8.32
C ARG A 22 10.26 4.63 -8.81
N SER A 23 10.93 4.64 -9.97
CA SER A 23 11.50 3.43 -10.56
C SER A 23 12.33 2.68 -9.51
N PRO A 24 11.94 1.45 -9.13
CA PRO A 24 12.74 0.67 -8.21
C PRO A 24 14.06 0.32 -8.87
N VAL A 25 15.13 0.24 -8.09
CA VAL A 25 16.35 -0.41 -8.56
C VAL A 25 16.07 -1.91 -8.55
N SER A 26 15.88 -2.50 -9.73
CA SER A 26 15.68 -3.95 -9.88
C SER A 26 17.04 -4.63 -9.93
N ARG A 27 17.31 -5.54 -8.98
CA ARG A 27 18.52 -6.35 -8.98
C ARG A 27 18.16 -7.80 -9.24
N THR A 28 18.41 -8.26 -10.47
CA THR A 28 18.13 -9.64 -10.88
C THR A 28 19.34 -10.51 -10.57
N SER A 29 19.16 -11.61 -9.84
CA SER A 29 20.21 -12.64 -9.72
C SER A 29 19.95 -13.77 -10.74
N PRO A 30 20.97 -14.54 -11.17
CA PRO A 30 20.88 -15.41 -12.36
C PRO A 30 19.88 -16.58 -12.28
N SER A 31 19.21 -16.78 -11.15
CA SER A 31 18.18 -17.81 -10.93
C SER A 31 16.98 -17.33 -10.10
N ARG A 32 16.82 -16.02 -9.87
CA ARG A 32 15.98 -15.51 -8.76
C ARG A 32 14.95 -14.48 -9.19
N GLU A 33 13.75 -14.65 -8.65
CA GLU A 33 12.63 -13.72 -8.62
C GLU A 33 13.10 -12.28 -8.36
N SER A 34 12.60 -11.32 -9.14
CA SER A 34 13.03 -9.92 -9.09
C SER A 34 12.61 -9.25 -7.78
N THR A 35 13.58 -8.74 -7.02
CA THR A 35 13.31 -7.91 -5.83
C THR A 35 13.30 -6.43 -6.20
N SER A 36 12.28 -5.70 -5.73
CA SER A 36 12.16 -4.25 -5.90
C SER A 36 12.73 -3.50 -4.70
N HIS A 37 13.61 -2.54 -4.96
CA HIS A 37 14.16 -1.66 -3.92
C HIS A 37 13.63 -0.23 -4.07
N PHE A 38 13.07 0.31 -2.99
CA PHE A 38 12.66 1.70 -2.89
C PHE A 38 13.50 2.39 -1.82
N THR A 39 14.25 3.41 -2.22
CA THR A 39 15.15 4.15 -1.34
C THR A 39 14.75 5.62 -1.31
N GLU A 40 14.57 6.16 -0.10
CA GLU A 40 14.35 7.59 0.17
C GLU A 40 13.19 8.18 -0.65
N THR A 41 12.14 7.39 -0.86
CA THR A 41 10.94 7.81 -1.59
C THR A 41 9.85 8.29 -0.63
N THR A 42 8.98 9.18 -1.12
CA THR A 42 7.81 9.60 -0.34
C THR A 42 6.80 8.46 -0.13
N ASN A 43 6.66 7.56 -1.11
CA ASN A 43 5.71 6.46 -1.08
C ASN A 43 6.33 5.19 -1.66
N GLY A 44 5.95 4.04 -1.09
CA GLY A 44 6.23 2.73 -1.64
C GLY A 44 5.03 2.18 -2.40
N LEU A 45 4.41 1.13 -1.84
CA LEU A 45 3.21 0.45 -2.32
C LEU A 45 1.96 1.26 -2.03
N ARG A 46 1.43 1.92 -3.07
CA ARG A 46 0.26 2.79 -2.93
C ARG A 46 -0.91 2.39 -3.84
N ILE A 47 -2.10 2.28 -3.25
CA ILE A 47 -3.39 2.27 -3.95
C ILE A 47 -4.14 3.54 -3.57
N LYS A 48 -4.69 4.26 -4.54
CA LYS A 48 -5.52 5.45 -4.29
C LYS A 48 -6.80 5.43 -5.13
N THR A 49 -7.91 5.86 -4.55
CA THR A 49 -9.19 6.03 -5.26
C THR A 49 -9.82 7.36 -4.87
N TRP A 50 -10.43 8.06 -5.84
CA TRP A 50 -11.08 9.35 -5.52
C TRP A 50 -12.23 9.20 -4.53
N ALA A 51 -12.31 10.16 -3.61
CA ALA A 51 -13.44 10.37 -2.70
C ALA A 51 -14.69 10.93 -3.42
N ARG A 52 -15.25 10.13 -4.34
CA ARG A 52 -16.48 10.43 -5.07
C ARG A 52 -17.22 9.16 -5.45
N ARG A 53 -18.53 9.29 -5.66
CA ARG A 53 -19.33 8.24 -6.30
C ARG A 53 -18.70 7.87 -7.65
N SER A 54 -18.45 6.59 -7.81
CA SER A 54 -17.80 6.00 -8.98
C SER A 54 -18.19 4.53 -9.05
N LEU A 55 -18.08 3.95 -10.24
CA LEU A 55 -18.29 2.52 -10.45
C LEU A 55 -16.96 1.93 -10.89
N GLY A 56 -16.52 0.88 -10.21
CA GLY A 56 -15.24 0.25 -10.51
C GLY A 56 -14.69 -0.60 -9.39
N PHE A 57 -13.58 -1.27 -9.69
CA PHE A 57 -12.85 -2.06 -8.71
C PHE A 57 -11.35 -1.99 -8.90
N VAL A 58 -10.62 -2.30 -7.84
CA VAL A 58 -9.23 -2.74 -7.83
C VAL A 58 -9.21 -4.08 -7.13
N ARG A 59 -8.84 -5.14 -7.83
CA ARG A 59 -8.82 -6.48 -7.22
C ARG A 59 -7.67 -7.36 -7.68
N ASN A 60 -7.39 -8.36 -6.86
CA ASN A 60 -6.38 -9.38 -7.12
C ASN A 60 -5.00 -8.75 -7.39
N VAL A 61 -4.57 -7.88 -6.46
CA VAL A 61 -3.26 -7.21 -6.53
C VAL A 61 -2.28 -7.97 -5.66
N LEU A 62 -1.11 -8.30 -6.20
CA LEU A 62 -0.01 -8.89 -5.44
C LEU A 62 1.18 -7.93 -5.43
N PHE A 63 1.61 -7.51 -4.25
CA PHE A 63 2.91 -6.90 -4.05
C PHE A 63 3.82 -7.91 -3.35
N HIS A 64 4.94 -8.25 -3.96
CA HIS A 64 5.88 -9.22 -3.40
C HIS A 64 7.34 -8.86 -3.65
N HIS A 65 8.22 -9.34 -2.77
CA HIS A 65 9.67 -9.15 -2.84
C HIS A 65 10.06 -7.67 -2.94
N VAL A 66 9.72 -6.91 -1.89
CA VAL A 66 9.97 -5.47 -1.80
C VAL A 66 10.85 -5.15 -0.61
N VAL A 67 11.87 -4.33 -0.83
CA VAL A 67 12.73 -3.78 0.23
C VAL A 67 12.61 -2.27 0.25
N PHE A 68 12.28 -1.72 1.41
CA PHE A 68 12.24 -0.29 1.68
C PHE A 68 13.49 0.18 2.42
N ASP A 69 14.03 1.31 2.01
CA ASP A 69 15.13 1.98 2.69
C ASP A 69 14.77 3.45 2.86
N GLY A 70 14.43 3.85 4.09
CA GLY A 70 14.08 5.22 4.41
C GLY A 70 12.84 5.74 3.66
N VAL A 71 11.85 4.88 3.40
CA VAL A 71 10.64 5.29 2.68
C VAL A 71 9.63 5.94 3.63
N LYS A 72 9.13 7.13 3.28
CA LYS A 72 8.21 7.88 4.15
C LYS A 72 6.87 7.17 4.36
N ASN A 73 6.22 6.68 3.31
CA ASN A 73 4.95 5.94 3.39
C ASN A 73 5.08 4.60 2.65
N PRO A 74 5.62 3.55 3.29
CA PRO A 74 5.92 2.28 2.62
C PRO A 74 4.69 1.57 2.04
N ILE A 75 3.62 1.42 2.84
CA ILE A 75 2.39 0.73 2.41
C ILE A 75 1.18 1.62 2.69
N LEU A 76 0.42 1.96 1.65
CA LEU A 76 -0.71 2.88 1.74
C LEU A 76 -1.88 2.46 0.83
N ILE A 77 -3.08 2.38 1.41
CA ILE A 77 -4.34 2.42 0.67
C ILE A 77 -5.09 3.68 1.10
N ASP A 78 -5.38 4.57 0.15
CA ASP A 78 -6.12 5.81 0.38
C ASP A 78 -7.35 5.87 -0.54
N GLN A 79 -8.50 5.44 -0.03
CA GLN A 79 -9.77 5.56 -0.73
C GLN A 79 -10.47 6.90 -0.49
N ASN A 80 -9.84 7.82 0.24
CA ASN A 80 -10.37 9.16 0.50
C ASN A 80 -9.58 10.23 -0.27
N TYR A 81 -8.86 9.82 -1.32
CA TYR A 81 -7.97 10.69 -2.08
C TYR A 81 -8.74 11.86 -2.70
N CYS A 82 -8.36 13.07 -2.32
CA CYS A 82 -8.86 14.31 -2.92
C CYS A 82 -7.83 15.44 -2.89
N PRO A 83 -6.88 15.46 -3.83
CA PRO A 83 -5.89 16.52 -3.94
C PRO A 83 -6.58 17.87 -4.18
N GLY A 84 -6.14 18.89 -3.44
CA GLY A 84 -6.65 20.25 -3.54
C GLY A 84 -8.12 20.43 -3.14
N ARG A 85 -8.78 19.39 -2.60
CA ARG A 85 -10.22 19.40 -2.25
C ARG A 85 -11.14 19.75 -3.42
N ARG A 86 -10.67 19.56 -4.66
CA ARG A 86 -11.42 19.84 -5.88
C ARG A 86 -12.10 18.57 -6.38
N ASN A 87 -13.36 18.68 -6.80
CA ASN A 87 -14.13 17.60 -7.41
C ASN A 87 -14.26 16.32 -6.54
N CYS A 88 -14.23 16.48 -5.21
CA CYS A 88 -14.64 15.47 -4.24
C CYS A 88 -15.74 16.05 -3.34
N PRO A 89 -17.02 15.77 -3.59
CA PRO A 89 -18.14 16.37 -2.86
C PRO A 89 -18.29 15.87 -1.41
N ARG A 90 -17.20 15.65 -0.66
CA ARG A 90 -17.15 14.97 0.66
C ARG A 90 -17.83 13.60 0.65
N GLN A 91 -17.78 12.93 -0.50
CA GLN A 91 -18.40 11.62 -0.69
C GLN A 91 -17.40 10.50 -0.46
N ALA A 92 -17.88 9.37 0.04
CA ALA A 92 -17.11 8.15 0.13
C ALA A 92 -16.81 7.60 -1.29
N SER A 93 -15.65 6.97 -1.48
CA SER A 93 -15.32 6.37 -2.77
C SER A 93 -16.26 5.22 -3.12
N GLY A 94 -16.70 5.18 -4.38
CA GLY A 94 -17.49 4.10 -4.96
C GLY A 94 -16.67 2.91 -5.49
N ILE A 95 -15.34 3.03 -5.52
CA ILE A 95 -14.46 1.96 -6.01
C ILE A 95 -14.35 0.86 -4.96
N LYS A 96 -14.61 -0.39 -5.36
CA LYS A 96 -14.39 -1.57 -4.51
C LYS A 96 -12.92 -1.99 -4.55
N VAL A 97 -12.29 -2.17 -3.40
CA VAL A 97 -10.91 -2.66 -3.30
C VAL A 97 -10.93 -4.02 -2.60
N SER A 98 -10.49 -5.07 -3.30
CA SER A 98 -10.48 -6.43 -2.73
C SER A 98 -9.24 -7.24 -3.08
N ASP A 99 -8.94 -8.26 -2.28
CA ASP A 99 -7.93 -9.29 -2.59
C ASP A 99 -6.55 -8.69 -2.87
N ILE A 100 -6.08 -7.85 -1.95
CA ILE A 100 -4.77 -7.20 -2.00
C ILE A 100 -3.80 -7.99 -1.13
N ARG A 101 -2.70 -8.45 -1.72
CA ARG A 101 -1.74 -9.35 -1.06
C ARG A 101 -0.39 -8.67 -0.97
N TYR A 102 0.16 -8.59 0.24
CA TYR A 102 1.49 -8.07 0.56
C TYR A 102 2.34 -9.23 1.07
N LYS A 103 3.38 -9.61 0.34
CA LYS A 103 4.20 -10.80 0.66
C LYS A 103 5.70 -10.54 0.62
N SER A 104 6.45 -11.01 1.60
CA SER A 104 7.93 -10.90 1.61
C SER A 104 8.39 -9.46 1.43
N ILE A 105 7.97 -8.59 2.36
CA ILE A 105 8.27 -7.15 2.32
C ILE A 105 9.09 -6.78 3.54
N GLY A 106 10.23 -6.14 3.34
CA GLY A 106 11.15 -5.78 4.41
C GLY A 106 11.60 -4.34 4.35
N GLY A 107 12.20 -3.85 5.44
CA GLY A 107 13.02 -2.65 5.42
C GLY A 107 12.60 -1.57 6.40
N THR A 108 12.89 -0.31 6.06
CA THR A 108 12.79 0.83 6.99
C THR A 108 11.84 1.91 6.49
N SER A 109 11.17 2.58 7.44
CA SER A 109 10.27 3.70 7.20
C SER A 109 10.74 4.97 7.91
N GLN A 110 10.61 6.11 7.23
CA GLN A 110 10.86 7.43 7.82
C GLN A 110 9.66 8.01 8.58
N SER A 111 8.46 7.43 8.46
CA SER A 111 7.33 7.83 9.28
C SER A 111 6.97 6.74 10.26
N LYS A 112 6.44 7.14 11.41
CA LYS A 112 6.01 6.20 12.45
C LYS A 112 4.93 5.26 11.94
N VAL A 113 4.02 5.74 11.08
CA VAL A 113 2.96 4.92 10.47
C VAL A 113 3.45 4.32 9.15
N ALA A 114 4.03 3.12 9.22
CA ALA A 114 4.61 2.44 8.06
C ALA A 114 3.56 1.75 7.17
N VAL A 115 2.43 1.35 7.77
CA VAL A 115 1.29 0.71 7.09
C VAL A 115 0.03 1.52 7.36
N ARG A 116 -0.63 2.01 6.31
CA ARG A 116 -1.85 2.81 6.46
C ARG A 116 -2.93 2.35 5.48
N PHE A 117 -4.05 1.87 6.01
CA PHE A 117 -5.23 1.51 5.23
C PHE A 117 -6.39 2.42 5.59
N GLU A 118 -6.65 3.41 4.73
CA GLU A 118 -7.77 4.35 4.85
C GLU A 118 -8.80 4.02 3.77
N CYS A 119 -9.65 3.04 4.07
CA CYS A 119 -10.68 2.57 3.16
C CYS A 119 -12.00 3.35 3.35
N SER A 120 -12.81 3.33 2.30
CA SER A 120 -14.08 4.05 2.22
C SER A 120 -15.10 3.40 3.17
N LYS A 121 -15.77 4.20 4.01
CA LYS A 121 -16.88 3.70 4.85
C LYS A 121 -18.00 3.07 4.03
N ALA A 122 -18.26 3.59 2.83
CA ALA A 122 -19.31 3.08 1.95
C ALA A 122 -18.88 1.83 1.16
N ASN A 123 -17.58 1.64 0.94
CA ASN A 123 -17.02 0.46 0.27
C ASN A 123 -15.75 0.03 1.00
N PRO A 124 -15.88 -0.62 2.18
CA PRO A 124 -14.73 -1.12 2.94
C PRO A 124 -13.85 -2.03 2.09
N CYS A 125 -12.53 -1.99 2.31
CA CYS A 125 -11.62 -2.93 1.67
C CYS A 125 -11.81 -4.33 2.25
N ALA A 126 -11.74 -5.36 1.42
CA ALA A 126 -11.89 -6.75 1.84
C ALA A 126 -10.78 -7.65 1.32
N GLY A 127 -10.42 -8.69 2.06
CA GLY A 127 -9.41 -9.66 1.61
C GLY A 127 -7.99 -9.07 1.50
N ILE A 128 -7.64 -8.11 2.35
CA ILE A 128 -6.24 -7.68 2.49
C ILE A 128 -5.47 -8.78 3.21
N THR A 129 -4.33 -9.21 2.67
CA THR A 129 -3.47 -10.20 3.34
C THR A 129 -2.05 -9.68 3.47
N MET A 130 -1.46 -9.89 4.64
CA MET A 130 -0.05 -9.59 4.92
C MET A 130 0.66 -10.85 5.34
N HIS A 131 1.73 -11.19 4.63
CA HIS A 131 2.53 -12.39 4.86
C HIS A 131 4.01 -12.04 4.83
N ASP A 132 4.71 -12.23 5.96
CA ASP A 132 6.13 -11.87 6.10
C ASP A 132 6.42 -10.42 5.70
N VAL A 133 5.83 -9.48 6.46
CA VAL A 133 6.01 -8.04 6.28
C VAL A 133 6.70 -7.47 7.51
N LYS A 134 7.95 -7.01 7.38
CA LYS A 134 8.74 -6.47 8.48
C LYS A 134 9.26 -5.07 8.14
N LEU A 135 8.63 -4.06 8.74
CA LEU A 135 8.98 -2.66 8.60
C LEU A 135 9.38 -2.08 9.95
N THR A 136 10.52 -1.41 10.01
CA THR A 136 11.00 -0.70 11.20
C THR A 136 11.00 0.80 10.98
N TYR A 137 10.78 1.56 12.04
CA TYR A 137 10.80 3.02 11.99
C TYR A 137 12.23 3.51 12.26
N VAL A 138 12.76 4.36 11.38
CA VAL A 138 14.11 4.94 11.51
C VAL A 138 14.09 6.46 11.65
N GLY A 139 12.92 7.09 11.63
CA GLY A 139 12.77 8.55 11.70
C GLY A 139 12.59 9.13 13.11
N GLY A 140 12.77 8.32 14.17
CA GLY A 140 12.49 8.70 15.57
C GLY A 140 13.59 8.27 16.55
N GLY A 141 13.34 8.47 17.85
CA GLY A 141 14.31 8.15 18.90
C GLY A 141 14.55 6.64 19.09
N ARG A 142 15.59 6.27 19.86
CA ARG A 142 15.86 4.87 20.22
C ARG A 142 14.64 4.23 20.88
N GLY A 143 14.19 3.10 20.36
CA GLY A 143 13.06 2.33 20.91
C GLY A 143 11.69 2.69 20.32
N GLU A 144 11.61 3.65 19.40
CA GLU A 144 10.35 3.89 18.69
C GLU A 144 10.10 2.83 17.61
N GLU A 145 8.93 2.19 17.68
CA GLU A 145 8.52 1.17 16.74
C GLU A 145 7.63 1.75 15.62
N ALA A 146 7.67 1.08 14.47
CA ALA A 146 6.70 1.34 13.41
C ALA A 146 5.28 1.00 13.90
N MET A 147 4.29 1.67 13.31
CA MET A 147 2.87 1.51 13.60
C MET A 147 2.10 1.22 12.31
N ALA A 148 0.97 0.55 12.47
CA ALA A 148 -0.02 0.36 11.43
C ALA A 148 -1.34 1.03 11.83
N THR A 149 -2.01 1.69 10.88
CA THR A 149 -3.36 2.21 11.06
C THR A 149 -4.31 1.64 10.02
N CYS A 150 -5.53 1.34 10.43
CA CYS A 150 -6.57 0.75 9.60
C CYS A 150 -7.92 1.41 9.89
N ALA A 151 -8.67 1.70 8.83
CA ALA A 151 -10.04 2.17 8.87
C ALA A 151 -10.84 1.55 7.72
N ASN A 152 -11.91 0.80 8.05
CA ASN A 152 -12.79 0.12 7.09
C ASN A 152 -12.05 -0.88 6.19
N ALA A 153 -11.08 -1.59 6.75
CA ALA A 153 -10.21 -2.52 6.06
C ALA A 153 -10.27 -3.88 6.76
N ARG A 154 -10.72 -4.91 6.03
CA ARG A 154 -10.78 -6.29 6.52
C ARG A 154 -9.68 -7.13 5.89
N GLY A 155 -8.99 -7.91 6.71
CA GLY A 155 -7.87 -8.70 6.27
C GLY A 155 -7.32 -9.67 7.30
N THR A 156 -6.21 -10.31 6.95
CA THR A 156 -5.50 -11.26 7.80
C THR A 156 -3.98 -11.06 7.70
N SER A 157 -3.30 -11.35 8.80
CA SER A 157 -1.83 -11.32 8.90
C SER A 157 -1.32 -12.72 9.24
N SER A 158 -0.23 -13.13 8.62
CA SER A 158 0.39 -14.45 8.81
C SER A 158 1.91 -14.38 8.68
N GLY A 159 2.64 -15.32 9.28
CA GLY A 159 4.10 -15.25 9.35
C GLY A 159 4.59 -14.08 10.21
N PHE A 160 5.74 -13.50 9.85
CA PHE A 160 6.31 -12.37 10.59
C PHE A 160 5.73 -11.04 10.11
N VAL A 161 4.78 -10.47 10.86
CA VAL A 161 4.18 -9.17 10.53
C VAL A 161 4.47 -8.13 11.61
N THR A 162 5.32 -7.16 11.28
CA THR A 162 5.65 -6.00 12.10
C THR A 162 5.69 -4.76 11.19
N PRO A 163 4.96 -3.68 11.51
CA PRO A 163 4.08 -3.48 12.66
C PRO A 163 2.83 -4.38 12.66
N VAL A 164 2.28 -4.65 13.84
CA VAL A 164 1.03 -5.43 13.98
C VAL A 164 -0.12 -4.65 13.36
N VAL A 165 -0.83 -5.27 12.43
CA VAL A 165 -1.98 -4.67 11.74
C VAL A 165 -3.28 -5.12 12.41
N ARG A 166 -4.02 -4.16 12.97
CA ARG A 166 -5.35 -4.37 13.55
C ARG A 166 -6.42 -3.89 12.57
N TYR A 167 -6.95 -4.82 11.78
CA TYR A 167 -8.03 -4.58 10.83
C TYR A 167 -9.30 -4.06 11.55
N SER A 168 -10.04 -3.15 10.91
CA SER A 168 -11.21 -2.46 11.46
C SER A 168 -12.31 -2.22 10.43
#